data_AF-A0A9P0Q0I7-F1
#
_entry.id   AF-A0A9P0Q0I7-F1
#
_cell.length_a   1.000
_cell.length_b   1.000
_cell.length_c   1.000
_cell.angle_alpha   90.00
_cell.angle_beta   90.00
_cell.angle_gamma   90.00
#
_symmetry.space_group_name_H-M   'P 1'
#
loop_
_entity.id
_entity.type
_entity.pdbx_description
1 polymer ?
#
loop_
_entity_poly.entity_id
_entity_poly.type
_entity_poly.pdbx_seq_one_letter_code
_entity_poly.pdbx_strand_id
1 'polypeptide(L)'
;MTGVAPKDKRGENKNHPRKFDAQVLAAIYEHIKSFKGRKSHYSVKDSRKLYLPEDLNIKKMFKMFCELNPSMKVSYESYRTVFNTKFNIAFGYPRTDTCSSCDEFLIKIKSLQSDVLKSMDIAQKERFQKEICHITIQNDVHKRKAEV
;
A
#
# COMPACT_ATOMS: atom_id res chain seq x y z
N MET A 1 -31.16 -61.54 3.08
CA MET A 1 -29.96 -60.91 2.48
C MET A 1 -30.39 -59.57 1.91
N THR A 2 -30.08 -58.47 2.58
CA THR A 2 -30.54 -57.12 2.16
C THR A 2 -29.59 -56.55 1.13
N GLY A 3 -29.99 -56.59 -0.14
CA GLY A 3 -29.31 -55.91 -1.25
C GLY A 3 -29.58 -54.41 -1.18
N VAL A 4 -28.73 -53.67 -0.46
CA VAL A 4 -28.77 -52.21 -0.47
C VAL A 4 -27.82 -51.72 -1.55
N ALA A 5 -28.32 -50.91 -2.49
CA ALA A 5 -27.50 -50.31 -3.53
C ALA A 5 -26.36 -49.47 -2.90
N PRO A 6 -25.12 -49.54 -3.42
CA PRO A 6 -24.01 -48.76 -2.88
C PRO A 6 -24.32 -47.26 -3.00
N LYS A 7 -23.96 -46.47 -1.97
CA LYS A 7 -24.04 -45.00 -2.05
C LYS A 7 -23.16 -44.50 -3.20
N ASP A 8 -23.74 -43.71 -4.10
CA ASP A 8 -23.01 -43.02 -5.15
C ASP A 8 -22.03 -42.00 -4.52
N LYS A 9 -20.75 -42.10 -4.88
CA LYS A 9 -19.66 -41.26 -4.39
C LYS A 9 -19.02 -40.42 -5.51
N ARG A 10 -19.63 -40.38 -6.71
CA ARG A 10 -19.14 -39.52 -7.79
C ARG A 10 -19.18 -38.06 -7.33
N GLY A 11 -18.08 -37.33 -7.52
CA GLY A 11 -17.94 -35.93 -7.10
C GLY A 11 -17.53 -35.71 -5.63
N GLU A 12 -17.44 -36.75 -4.80
CA GLU A 12 -16.88 -36.65 -3.45
C GLU A 12 -15.34 -36.61 -3.48
N ASN A 13 -14.76 -35.47 -3.85
CA ASN A 13 -13.32 -35.31 -3.90
C ASN A 13 -12.78 -34.73 -2.59
N LYS A 14 -12.43 -35.60 -1.62
CA LYS A 14 -11.84 -35.20 -0.33
C LYS A 14 -10.39 -34.71 -0.43
N ASN A 15 -9.75 -34.88 -1.60
CA ASN A 15 -8.39 -34.43 -1.88
C ASN A 15 -8.24 -32.90 -1.99
N HIS A 16 -9.35 -32.17 -2.10
CA HIS A 16 -9.36 -30.71 -2.10
C HIS A 16 -10.16 -30.21 -0.90
N PRO A 17 -9.57 -30.17 0.31
CA PRO A 17 -10.20 -29.49 1.42
C PRO A 17 -10.51 -28.05 1.00
N ARG A 18 -11.80 -27.69 0.99
CA ARG A 18 -12.27 -26.35 0.60
C ARG A 18 -11.75 -25.24 1.53
N LYS A 19 -11.29 -25.60 2.73
CA LYS A 19 -10.79 -24.69 3.74
C LYS A 19 -9.30 -24.93 3.93
N PHE A 20 -8.53 -23.86 3.81
CA PHE A 20 -7.14 -23.84 4.25
C PHE A 20 -7.06 -24.15 5.75
N ASP A 21 -5.96 -24.77 6.15
CA ASP A 21 -5.62 -24.88 7.56
C ASP A 21 -5.54 -23.48 8.18
N ALA A 22 -6.16 -23.32 9.35
CA ALA A 22 -6.25 -22.05 10.04
C ALA A 22 -4.85 -21.52 10.42
N GLN A 23 -3.92 -22.41 10.75
CA GLN A 23 -2.54 -22.04 11.06
C GLN A 23 -1.81 -21.47 9.85
N VAL A 24 -1.95 -22.14 8.70
CA VAL A 24 -1.35 -21.71 7.43
C VAL A 24 -1.93 -20.36 7.00
N LEU A 25 -3.25 -20.15 7.14
CA LEU A 25 -3.86 -18.86 6.86
C LEU A 25 -3.28 -17.77 7.76
N ALA A 26 -3.23 -17.99 9.08
CA ALA A 26 -2.69 -17.00 10.01
C ALA A 26 -1.26 -16.57 9.63
N ALA A 27 -0.39 -17.53 9.31
CA ALA A 27 0.98 -17.27 8.89
C ALA A 27 1.06 -16.43 7.59
N ILE A 28 0.23 -16.73 6.59
CA ILE A 28 0.16 -15.95 5.35
C ILE A 28 -0.31 -14.51 5.66
N TYR A 29 -1.31 -14.35 6.52
CA TYR A 29 -1.82 -13.04 6.89
C TYR A 29 -0.79 -12.20 7.62
N GLU A 30 -0.10 -12.78 8.60
CA GLU A 30 0.96 -12.10 9.36
C GLU A 30 2.11 -11.70 8.46
N HIS A 31 2.54 -12.60 7.57
CA HIS A 31 3.56 -12.30 6.58
C HIS A 31 3.15 -11.14 5.68
N ILE A 32 1.95 -11.14 5.09
CA ILE A 32 1.49 -10.03 4.22
C ILE A 32 1.37 -8.71 5.01
N LYS A 33 0.92 -8.75 6.27
CA LYS A 33 0.83 -7.56 7.14
C LYS A 33 2.20 -7.01 7.56
N SER A 34 3.25 -7.83 7.55
CA SER A 34 4.61 -7.38 7.92
C SER A 34 5.19 -6.35 6.94
N PHE A 35 4.68 -6.27 5.71
CA PHE A 35 5.18 -5.33 4.71
C PHE A 35 4.69 -3.92 5.00
N LYS A 36 5.64 -3.00 5.16
CA LYS A 36 5.37 -1.56 5.32
C LYS A 36 5.02 -0.96 3.97
N GLY A 37 3.77 -0.55 3.80
CA GLY A 37 3.30 0.21 2.64
C GLY A 37 2.87 1.63 3.02
N ARG A 38 2.76 2.50 2.02
CA ARG A 38 2.20 3.85 2.19
C ARG A 38 0.75 3.86 1.74
N LYS A 39 -0.09 4.61 2.46
CA LYS A 39 -1.41 4.97 1.93
C LYS A 39 -1.21 6.14 0.98
N SER A 40 -2.02 6.22 -0.08
CA SER A 40 -1.99 7.41 -0.93
C SER A 40 -2.50 8.62 -0.13
N HIS A 41 -1.77 9.73 -0.21
CA HIS A 41 -2.06 10.95 0.52
C HIS A 41 -3.47 11.52 0.21
N TYR A 42 -4.02 11.23 -0.97
CA TYR A 42 -5.30 11.76 -1.46
C TYR A 42 -6.33 10.72 -1.83
N SER A 43 -6.14 9.47 -1.41
CA SER A 43 -7.29 8.57 -1.41
C SER A 43 -8.39 9.24 -0.58
N VAL A 44 -9.54 9.48 -1.23
CA VAL A 44 -10.80 9.85 -0.57
C VAL A 44 -10.90 9.02 0.70
N LYS A 45 -11.33 9.61 1.84
CA LYS A 45 -11.30 9.05 3.20
C LYS A 45 -11.61 7.54 3.34
N ASP A 46 -12.30 6.94 2.37
CA ASP A 46 -12.66 5.51 2.29
C ASP A 46 -11.67 4.56 1.58
N SER A 47 -10.72 5.03 0.76
CA SER A 47 -9.75 4.13 0.14
C SER A 47 -8.66 3.76 1.16
N ARG A 48 -8.94 2.67 1.90
CA ARG A 48 -8.01 1.92 2.76
C ARG A 48 -6.93 1.18 1.96
N LYS A 49 -6.66 1.62 0.72
CA LYS A 49 -5.71 0.96 -0.17
C LYS A 49 -4.28 1.25 0.28
N LEU A 50 -3.49 0.19 0.42
CA LEU A 50 -2.08 0.27 0.78
C LEU A 50 -1.23 0.09 -0.49
N TYR A 51 -0.20 0.91 -0.64
CA TYR A 51 0.73 0.85 -1.77
C TYR A 51 2.09 0.37 -1.29
N LEU A 52 2.56 -0.74 -1.86
CA LEU A 52 3.91 -1.26 -1.66
C LEU A 52 4.86 -0.74 -2.74
N PRO A 53 6.17 -0.70 -2.47
CA PRO A 53 7.20 -0.40 -3.48
C PRO A 53 7.02 -1.21 -4.77
N GLU A 54 7.36 -0.61 -5.91
CA GLU A 54 7.28 -1.24 -7.24
C GLU A 54 8.24 -2.43 -7.41
N ASP A 55 9.31 -2.48 -6.62
CA ASP A 55 10.24 -3.60 -6.57
C ASP A 55 9.61 -4.87 -5.99
N LEU A 56 8.51 -4.75 -5.25
CA LEU A 56 7.78 -5.88 -4.70
C LEU A 56 6.69 -6.33 -5.67
N ASN A 57 6.41 -7.64 -5.65
CA ASN A 57 5.26 -8.23 -6.30
C ASN A 57 4.85 -9.50 -5.54
N ILE A 58 3.65 -10.02 -5.84
CA ILE A 58 3.09 -11.19 -5.15
C ILE A 58 4.04 -12.40 -5.23
N LYS A 59 4.73 -12.60 -6.37
CA LYS A 59 5.69 -13.72 -6.54
C LYS A 59 6.89 -13.58 -5.61
N LYS A 60 7.47 -12.37 -5.50
CA LYS A 60 8.59 -12.07 -4.59
C LYS A 60 8.16 -12.24 -3.13
N MET A 61 6.99 -11.71 -2.76
CA MET A 61 6.44 -11.89 -1.42
C MET A 61 6.19 -13.37 -1.10
N PHE A 62 5.68 -14.16 -2.05
CA PHE A 62 5.51 -15.59 -1.86
C PHE A 62 6.85 -16.32 -1.69
N LYS A 63 7.88 -15.96 -2.47
CA LYS A 63 9.23 -16.51 -2.31
C LYS A 63 9.77 -16.25 -0.90
N MET A 64 9.66 -15.00 -0.42
CA MET A 64 10.06 -14.62 0.94
C MET A 64 9.28 -15.41 2.01
N PHE A 65 7.98 -15.64 1.78
CA PHE A 65 7.15 -16.44 2.70
C PHE A 65 7.66 -17.89 2.80
N CYS A 66 7.99 -18.51 1.67
CA CYS A 66 8.53 -19.87 1.64
C CYS A 66 9.93 -19.97 2.28
N GLU A 67 10.76 -18.95 2.12
CA GLU A 67 12.07 -18.85 2.77
C GLU A 67 11.93 -18.73 4.30
N LEU A 68 10.94 -17.97 4.78
CA LEU A 68 10.67 -17.80 6.20
C LEU A 68 9.98 -19.03 6.83
N ASN A 69 9.16 -19.75 6.07
CA ASN A 69 8.34 -20.88 6.54
C ASN A 69 8.61 -22.15 5.72
N PRO A 70 9.82 -22.73 5.78
CA PRO A 70 10.20 -23.88 4.94
C PRO A 70 9.38 -25.15 5.23
N SER A 71 8.79 -25.26 6.43
CA SER A 71 7.92 -26.38 6.83
C SER A 71 6.49 -26.26 6.29
N MET A 72 6.04 -25.06 5.90
CA MET A 72 4.68 -24.83 5.43
C MET A 72 4.57 -25.05 3.93
N LYS A 73 3.81 -26.06 3.52
CA LYS A 73 3.52 -26.34 2.11
C LYS A 73 2.33 -25.51 1.64
N VAL A 74 2.61 -24.37 1.01
CA VAL A 74 1.61 -23.47 0.42
C VAL A 74 1.88 -23.30 -1.06
N SER A 75 0.84 -23.43 -1.90
CA SER A 75 0.98 -23.12 -3.33
C SER A 75 0.91 -21.62 -3.58
N TYR A 76 1.59 -21.15 -4.63
CA TYR A 76 1.53 -19.75 -5.05
C TYR A 76 0.08 -19.26 -5.25
N GLU A 77 -0.78 -20.08 -5.86
CA GLU A 77 -2.18 -19.69 -6.13
C GLU A 77 -2.98 -19.50 -4.84
N SER A 78 -2.70 -20.31 -3.82
CA SER A 78 -3.30 -20.17 -2.49
C SER A 78 -2.91 -18.84 -1.86
N TYR A 79 -1.62 -18.54 -1.85
CA TYR A 79 -1.08 -17.29 -1.35
C TYR A 79 -1.66 -16.08 -2.10
N ARG A 80 -1.68 -16.14 -3.43
CA ARG A 80 -2.24 -15.12 -4.32
C ARG A 80 -3.73 -14.90 -4.08
N THR A 81 -4.50 -15.96 -3.87
CA THR A 81 -5.93 -15.89 -3.57
C THR A 81 -6.15 -15.17 -2.24
N VAL A 82 -5.38 -15.51 -1.20
CA VAL A 82 -5.46 -14.81 0.10
C VAL A 82 -5.10 -13.34 -0.07
N PHE A 83 -4.01 -13.02 -0.77
CA PHE A 83 -3.61 -11.63 -1.05
C PHE A 83 -4.75 -10.84 -1.72
N ASN A 84 -5.30 -11.35 -2.83
CA ASN A 84 -6.30 -10.61 -3.62
C ASN A 84 -7.67 -10.49 -2.93
N THR A 85 -8.05 -11.46 -2.11
CA THR A 85 -9.40 -11.49 -1.49
C THR A 85 -9.44 -10.84 -0.11
N LYS A 86 -8.30 -10.78 0.59
CA LYS A 86 -8.23 -10.33 2.00
C LYS A 86 -7.51 -9.01 2.18
N PHE A 87 -6.75 -8.58 1.17
CA PHE A 87 -5.97 -7.36 1.25
C PHE A 87 -6.30 -6.42 0.07
N ASN A 88 -6.40 -5.13 0.37
CA ASN A 88 -6.53 -4.08 -0.63
C ASN A 88 -5.15 -3.42 -0.83
N ILE A 89 -4.21 -4.16 -1.42
CA ILE A 89 -2.83 -3.73 -1.63
C ILE A 89 -2.56 -3.59 -3.14
N ALA A 90 -1.90 -2.53 -3.55
CA ALA A 90 -1.31 -2.39 -4.88
C ALA A 90 0.22 -2.21 -4.81
N PHE A 91 0.88 -2.43 -5.94
CA PHE A 91 2.31 -2.19 -6.11
C PHE A 91 2.53 -0.91 -6.91
N GLY A 92 3.58 -0.18 -6.56
CA GLY A 92 3.90 1.12 -7.13
C GLY A 92 3.09 2.25 -6.50
N TYR A 93 3.70 3.41 -6.36
CA TYR A 93 3.04 4.58 -5.78
C TYR A 93 2.20 5.31 -6.85
N PRO A 94 1.08 5.96 -6.48
CA PRO A 94 0.36 6.83 -7.39
C PRO A 94 1.30 7.88 -7.98
N ARG A 95 1.19 8.14 -9.31
CA ARG A 95 2.06 9.11 -10.00
C ARG A 95 1.87 10.56 -9.52
N THR A 96 0.68 10.87 -8.99
CA THR A 96 0.34 12.18 -8.42
C THR A 96 0.06 11.99 -6.94
N ASP A 97 1.07 12.28 -6.11
CA ASP A 97 0.98 12.21 -4.65
C ASP A 97 0.76 13.60 -4.02
N THR A 98 0.37 14.59 -4.84
CA THR A 98 0.01 15.96 -4.43
C THR A 98 -1.48 16.23 -4.72
N CYS A 99 -2.16 17.01 -3.87
CA CYS A 99 -3.49 17.56 -4.17
C CYS A 99 -3.40 19.02 -4.49
N SER A 100 -4.55 19.56 -4.86
CA SER A 100 -4.84 20.99 -4.93
C SER A 100 -4.09 21.83 -3.89
N SER A 101 -4.21 21.56 -2.58
CA SER A 101 -3.50 22.34 -1.56
C SER A 101 -1.97 22.21 -1.65
N CYS A 102 -1.44 20.99 -1.83
CA CYS A 102 0.00 20.80 -2.03
C CYS A 102 0.50 21.46 -3.31
N ASP A 103 -0.26 21.37 -4.40
CA ASP A 103 0.04 21.98 -5.69
C ASP A 103 0.00 23.51 -5.58
N GLU A 104 -1.00 24.07 -4.89
CA GLU A 104 -1.08 25.50 -4.58
C GLU A 104 0.14 25.97 -3.77
N PHE A 105 0.55 25.23 -2.75
CA PHE A 105 1.77 25.56 -1.98
C PHE A 105 3.01 25.50 -2.87
N LEU A 106 3.15 24.49 -3.73
CA LEU A 106 4.27 24.37 -4.65
C LEU A 106 4.31 25.50 -5.68
N ILE A 107 3.15 25.88 -6.24
CA ILE A 107 3.04 27.01 -7.17
C ILE A 107 3.45 28.31 -6.49
N LYS A 108 2.95 28.57 -5.27
CA LYS A 108 3.30 29.77 -4.49
C LYS A 108 4.80 29.81 -4.17
N ILE A 109 5.39 28.71 -3.72
CA ILE A 109 6.83 28.61 -3.45
C ILE A 109 7.63 28.92 -4.71
N LYS A 110 7.27 28.33 -5.86
CA LYS A 110 7.97 28.58 -7.13
C LYS A 110 7.88 30.04 -7.58
N SER A 111 6.71 30.67 -7.41
CA SER A 111 6.54 32.09 -7.72
C SER A 111 7.46 32.95 -6.85
N LEU A 112 7.42 32.76 -5.53
CA LEU A 112 8.25 33.52 -4.58
C LEU A 112 9.74 33.28 -4.79
N GLN A 113 10.15 32.07 -5.15
CA GLN A 113 11.55 31.77 -5.51
C GLN A 113 11.99 32.56 -6.74
N SER A 114 11.12 32.73 -7.75
CA SER A 114 11.41 33.58 -8.90
C SER A 114 11.58 35.05 -8.48
N ASP A 115 10.76 35.53 -7.55
CA ASP A 115 10.82 36.92 -7.07
C ASP A 115 12.06 37.19 -6.19
N VAL A 116 12.52 36.18 -5.42
CA VAL A 116 13.82 36.22 -4.72
C VAL A 116 14.99 36.37 -5.71
N LEU A 117 14.94 35.68 -6.85
CA LEU A 117 16.00 35.75 -7.86
C LEU A 117 16.01 37.10 -8.61
N LYS A 118 14.83 37.70 -8.83
CA LYS A 118 14.68 38.98 -9.55
C LYS A 118 14.97 40.20 -8.66
N SER A 119 14.71 40.12 -7.37
CA SER A 119 14.98 41.22 -6.45
C SER A 119 16.49 41.44 -6.30
N MET A 120 16.93 42.69 -6.20
CA MET A 120 18.32 43.05 -5.89
C MET A 120 18.47 43.55 -4.44
N ASP A 121 17.38 44.05 -3.85
CA ASP A 121 17.32 44.49 -2.46
C ASP A 121 17.32 43.30 -1.48
N ILE A 122 18.18 43.39 -0.46
CA ILE A 122 18.38 42.34 0.54
C ILE A 122 17.15 42.20 1.43
N ALA A 123 16.53 43.31 1.83
CA ALA A 123 15.36 43.29 2.72
C ALA A 123 14.15 42.61 2.05
N GLN A 124 13.92 42.89 0.76
CA GLN A 124 12.89 42.19 -0.03
C GLN A 124 13.17 40.70 -0.17
N LYS A 125 14.42 40.30 -0.43
CA LYS A 125 14.81 38.88 -0.48
C LYS A 125 14.52 38.16 0.82
N GLU A 126 14.92 38.75 1.95
CA GLU A 126 14.65 38.18 3.27
C GLU A 126 13.15 38.02 3.54
N ARG A 127 12.33 38.99 3.11
CA ARG A 127 10.86 38.91 3.24
C ARG A 127 10.30 37.71 2.46
N PHE A 128 10.67 37.56 1.19
CA PHE A 128 10.20 36.44 0.38
C PHE A 128 10.71 35.09 0.90
N GLN A 129 11.95 35.03 1.39
CA GLN A 129 12.50 33.82 2.02
C GLN A 129 11.74 33.41 3.28
N LYS A 130 11.36 34.37 4.13
CA LYS A 130 10.52 34.11 5.32
C LYS A 130 9.15 33.55 4.91
N GLU A 131 8.56 34.07 3.85
CA GLU A 131 7.27 33.60 3.33
C GLU A 131 7.36 32.19 2.74
N ILE A 132 8.43 31.88 1.98
CA ILE A 132 8.72 30.52 1.50
C ILE A 132 8.85 29.55 2.68
N CYS A 133 9.60 29.93 3.71
CA CYS A 133 9.77 29.12 4.92
C CYS A 133 8.42 28.84 5.59
N HIS A 134 7.58 29.87 5.74
CA HIS A 134 6.24 29.74 6.30
C HIS A 134 5.36 28.76 5.50
N ILE A 135 5.28 28.93 4.18
CA ILE A 135 4.47 28.06 3.30
C ILE A 135 5.00 26.62 3.33
N THR A 136 6.32 26.44 3.41
CA THR A 136 6.94 25.11 3.53
C THR A 136 6.50 24.42 4.82
N ILE A 137 6.53 25.12 5.96
CA ILE A 137 6.06 24.60 7.24
C ILE A 137 4.56 24.25 7.18
N GLN A 138 3.73 25.10 6.56
CA GLN A 138 2.31 24.82 6.38
C GLN A 138 2.06 23.57 5.55
N ASN A 139 2.82 23.39 4.46
CA ASN A 139 2.74 22.21 3.60
C ASN A 139 3.12 20.94 4.37
N ASP A 140 4.19 20.99 5.16
CA ASP A 140 4.61 19.86 6.00
C ASP A 140 3.57 19.50 7.06
N VAL A 141 2.96 20.50 7.70
CA VAL A 141 1.86 20.27 8.65
C VAL A 141 0.64 19.67 7.94
N HIS A 142 0.29 20.15 6.74
CA HIS A 142 -0.79 19.60 5.93
C HIS A 142 -0.57 18.11 5.63
N LYS A 143 0.67 17.75 5.22
CA LYS A 143 1.04 16.36 4.94
C LYS A 143 0.93 15.47 6.18
N ARG A 144 1.47 15.92 7.33
CA ARG A 144 1.39 15.16 8.59
C ARG A 144 -0.04 14.95 9.09
N LYS A 145 -0.93 15.93 8.89
CA LYS A 145 -2.36 15.79 9.25
C LYS A 145 -3.07 14.72 8.43
N ALA A 146 -2.59 14.40 7.23
CA ALA A 146 -3.16 13.35 6.39
C ALA A 146 -2.64 11.94 6.75
N GLU A 147 -1.58 11.84 7.54
CA GLU A 147 -0.98 10.57 7.99
C GLU A 147 -1.67 10.00 9.26
N VAL A 148 -2.44 10.82 9.98
CA VAL A 148 -3.19 10.47 11.22
C VAL A 148 -4.63 10.08 10.90
#